data_AF-W4SNW9-F1
#
_entry.id   AF-W4SNW9-F1
#
_cell.length_a   1.000
_cell.length_b   1.000
_cell.length_c   1.000
_cell.angle_alpha   90.00
_cell.angle_beta   90.00
_cell.angle_gamma   90.00
#
_symmetry.space_group_name_H-M   'P 1'
#
loop_
_entity.id
_entity.type
_entity.pdbx_description
1 polymer ?
#
loop_
_entity_poly.entity_id
_entity_poly.type
_entity_poly.pdbx_seq_one_letter_code
_entity_poly.pdbx_strand_id
1 'polypeptide(L)'
;HSRGRMQAAAQRGQAGSGAAGGMDGGEADHPGGSQGMLLEALHELLQQTRSVRDNTASAASVAVGQQRPLSQREMMSVLSLLQATPSATLQAAIGDDTESLAQRLKNEVLSSATRLGVDPATARLDPMDEDAIDLVGMLFDVMLDERDLENRSREMIGRLVVPFVKVALLDRKMFVQKTHPARRLLNSLAEACEGNNGDSAAERVLMGKVEEIVDRLVAEFNENLAIFLTLEEEFRDFLSQHRRRVEIAERRATETQRGQEKLELARSRALLELEQRTQAGTPLPRAVEDFLRQPWLHHLTMAILRDGEEGPGTVEALALADGVLEELAEARRHIVGKPWLQVWQPALHRVFASVGLHGDAVVVAITALHDTLQAIAEARPELEKALPELPQVNLPPPAAESVSVVLGAEAVAQSIDSADAERFRAMDIGTWLDFVDKDGKVQAGKLSWVSPISQRLLFVNRRGVRFCVASPEELAVMVRLGRLREHINDGAFDSAMQGVIDRLDPLHNSTVH
;
A
#
# COMPACT_ATOMS: atom_id res chain seq x y z
N HIS A 1 40.06 -14.68 42.57
CA HIS A 1 41.30 -14.01 43.02
C HIS A 1 42.30 -13.93 41.88
N SER A 2 43.04 -12.81 41.81
CA SER A 2 44.28 -12.49 41.06
C SER A 2 44.26 -12.66 39.53
N ARG A 3 44.19 -11.62 38.68
CA ARG A 3 45.06 -10.44 38.41
C ARG A 3 46.38 -10.73 37.65
N GLY A 4 46.50 -10.07 36.48
CA GLY A 4 47.69 -9.50 35.83
C GLY A 4 47.22 -8.90 34.48
N ARG A 5 47.19 -7.58 34.15
CA ARG A 5 48.20 -6.48 34.13
C ARG A 5 49.52 -6.97 33.50
N MET A 6 50.15 -6.35 32.49
CA MET A 6 50.27 -4.99 31.92
C MET A 6 50.89 -5.21 30.50
N GLN A 7 51.00 -4.32 29.50
CA GLN A 7 51.54 -2.96 29.50
C GLN A 7 51.45 -2.37 28.08
N ALA A 8 51.30 -1.06 27.99
CA ALA A 8 51.32 -0.24 26.78
C ALA A 8 52.74 0.09 26.31
N ALA A 9 52.91 0.43 25.03
CA ALA A 9 54.04 1.21 24.54
C ALA A 9 53.60 2.15 23.41
N ALA A 10 53.67 3.46 23.71
CA ALA A 10 53.58 4.56 22.78
C ALA A 10 54.98 4.87 22.23
N GLN A 11 55.10 5.23 20.95
CA GLN A 11 56.27 5.92 20.41
C GLN A 11 55.84 7.15 19.61
N ARG A 12 56.25 8.31 20.15
CA ARG A 12 56.38 9.60 19.47
C ARG A 12 57.71 9.62 18.72
N GLY A 13 57.72 10.15 17.51
CA GLY A 13 58.91 10.62 16.79
C GLY A 13 58.57 11.91 16.06
N GLN A 14 59.26 13.00 16.42
CA GLN A 14 59.02 14.37 15.98
C GLN A 14 59.84 14.73 14.73
N ALA A 15 59.26 15.62 13.91
CA ALA A 15 59.83 16.78 13.21
C ALA A 15 60.89 16.63 12.09
N GLY A 16 60.54 17.21 10.94
CA GLY A 16 61.45 17.75 9.92
C GLY A 16 60.66 18.69 9.00
N SER A 17 60.96 19.99 9.03
CA SER A 17 60.29 21.06 8.29
C SER A 17 60.80 21.20 6.84
N GLY A 18 59.94 21.72 5.95
CA GLY A 18 60.31 22.19 4.61
C GLY A 18 59.08 22.71 3.86
N ALA A 19 59.11 23.97 3.44
CA ALA A 19 57.97 24.78 3.00
C ALA A 19 57.75 24.83 1.47
N ALA A 20 56.68 25.55 1.09
CA ALA A 20 56.17 25.93 -0.25
C ALA A 20 55.25 24.87 -0.90
N GLY A 21 54.03 25.15 -1.36
CA GLY A 21 53.29 26.39 -1.63
C GLY A 21 52.27 26.05 -2.73
N GLY A 22 50.99 26.33 -2.52
CA GLY A 22 49.95 26.04 -3.51
C GLY A 22 48.55 26.16 -2.91
N MET A 23 48.04 27.38 -2.90
CA MET A 23 46.61 27.66 -2.73
C MET A 23 45.84 27.01 -3.89
N ASP A 24 44.90 26.13 -3.58
CA ASP A 24 43.73 25.91 -4.44
C ASP A 24 42.50 25.92 -3.52
N GLY A 25 41.76 27.02 -3.59
CA GLY A 25 40.53 27.25 -2.84
C GLY A 25 39.37 26.64 -3.59
N GLY A 26 39.01 25.40 -3.25
CA GLY A 26 37.75 24.81 -3.66
C GLY A 26 36.60 25.48 -2.89
N GLU A 27 35.88 26.36 -3.57
CA GLU A 27 34.59 26.91 -3.13
C GLU A 27 33.64 25.78 -2.72
N ALA A 28 33.23 25.80 -1.46
CA ALA A 28 32.11 25.03 -0.97
C ALA A 28 30.82 25.64 -1.54
N ASP A 29 30.32 25.02 -2.61
CA ASP A 29 29.01 25.28 -3.21
C ASP A 29 27.92 25.26 -2.12
N HIS A 30 27.38 26.44 -1.82
CA HIS A 30 26.31 26.64 -0.84
C HIS A 30 24.96 26.36 -1.52
N PRO A 31 24.23 25.29 -1.16
CA PRO A 31 22.91 25.02 -1.73
C PRO A 31 21.83 26.06 -1.36
N GLY A 32 22.15 27.05 -0.51
CA GLY A 32 21.25 28.13 -0.12
C GLY A 32 21.02 29.21 -1.19
N GLY A 33 21.95 29.37 -2.14
CA GLY A 33 21.85 30.43 -3.17
C GLY A 33 20.75 30.17 -4.20
N SER A 34 20.70 28.96 -4.77
CA SER A 34 19.68 28.54 -5.75
C SER A 34 18.26 28.57 -5.14
N GLN A 35 18.16 28.19 -3.87
CA GLN A 35 16.92 28.05 -3.13
C GLN A 35 16.29 29.40 -2.73
N GLY A 36 17.10 30.42 -2.43
CA GLY A 36 16.63 31.80 -2.21
C GLY A 36 16.09 32.45 -3.48
N MET A 37 16.73 32.20 -4.63
CA MET A 37 16.29 32.72 -5.93
C MET A 37 14.90 32.21 -6.34
N LEU A 38 14.52 30.98 -5.95
CA LEU A 38 13.21 30.43 -6.24
C LEU A 38 12.08 31.17 -5.48
N LEU A 39 12.33 31.54 -4.22
CA LEU A 39 11.36 32.32 -3.44
C LEU A 39 11.24 33.75 -3.99
N GLU A 40 12.34 34.35 -4.41
CA GLU A 40 12.36 35.69 -5.01
C GLU A 40 11.65 35.72 -6.37
N ALA A 41 11.86 34.69 -7.22
CA ALA A 41 11.13 34.50 -8.47
C ALA A 41 9.62 34.28 -8.26
N LEU A 42 9.22 33.52 -7.23
CA LEU A 42 7.80 33.37 -6.86
C LEU A 42 7.17 34.69 -6.42
N HIS A 43 7.89 35.52 -5.64
CA HIS A 43 7.40 36.85 -5.27
C HIS A 43 7.25 37.75 -6.50
N GLU A 44 8.17 37.67 -7.46
CA GLU A 44 8.08 38.43 -8.71
C GLU A 44 6.88 37.99 -9.57
N LEU A 45 6.62 36.69 -9.69
CA LEU A 45 5.43 36.17 -10.39
C LEU A 45 4.12 36.58 -9.72
N LEU A 46 4.06 36.58 -8.39
CA LEU A 46 2.91 37.07 -7.61
C LEU A 46 2.68 38.57 -7.83
N GLN A 47 3.75 39.38 -7.85
CA GLN A 47 3.65 40.80 -8.13
C GLN A 47 3.18 41.08 -9.58
N GLN A 48 3.67 40.30 -10.54
CA GLN A 48 3.23 40.39 -11.94
C GLN A 48 1.74 40.06 -12.09
N THR A 49 1.28 38.96 -11.50
CA THR A 49 -0.15 38.56 -11.53
C THR A 49 -1.07 39.58 -10.84
N ARG A 50 -0.62 40.21 -9.73
CA ARG A 50 -1.34 41.33 -9.12
C ARG A 50 -1.39 42.57 -10.00
N SER A 51 -0.28 42.96 -10.62
CA SER A 51 -0.24 44.14 -11.50
C SER A 51 -1.21 44.03 -12.68
N VAL A 52 -1.45 42.80 -13.16
CA VAL A 52 -2.43 42.50 -14.20
C VAL A 52 -3.87 42.59 -13.67
N ARG A 53 -4.15 42.07 -12.46
CA ARG A 53 -5.46 42.20 -11.79
C ARG A 53 -5.78 43.67 -11.43
N ASP A 54 -4.82 44.39 -10.86
CA ASP A 54 -4.99 45.79 -10.46
C ASP A 54 -5.10 46.73 -11.67
N ASN A 55 -4.51 46.40 -12.82
CA ASN A 55 -4.74 47.12 -14.07
C ASN A 55 -6.19 46.99 -14.58
N THR A 56 -6.90 45.91 -14.25
CA THR A 56 -8.34 45.79 -14.54
C THR A 56 -9.25 46.54 -13.55
N ALA A 57 -8.75 46.80 -12.33
CA ALA A 57 -9.45 47.54 -11.28
C ALA A 57 -9.08 49.05 -11.20
N SER A 58 -8.11 49.51 -12.00
CA SER A 58 -7.53 50.87 -11.95
C SER A 58 -8.44 52.03 -12.42
N ALA A 59 -9.74 51.81 -12.60
CA ALA A 59 -10.71 52.89 -12.77
C ALA A 59 -11.30 53.42 -11.43
N ALA A 60 -11.01 52.78 -10.28
CA ALA A 60 -11.67 53.13 -9.00
C ALA A 60 -10.74 53.69 -7.89
N SER A 61 -9.41 53.73 -8.07
CA SER A 61 -8.45 53.94 -6.96
C SER A 61 -7.72 55.29 -6.94
N VAL A 62 -8.32 56.39 -7.44
CA VAL A 62 -7.69 57.73 -7.41
C VAL A 62 -7.95 58.47 -6.07
N ALA A 63 -8.41 57.78 -5.02
CA ALA A 63 -8.68 58.37 -3.71
C ALA A 63 -8.12 57.54 -2.55
N VAL A 64 -6.82 57.22 -2.55
CA VAL A 64 -6.19 56.46 -1.46
C VAL A 64 -4.95 57.18 -0.93
N GLY A 65 -5.16 58.15 -0.04
CA GLY A 65 -4.09 58.91 0.62
C GLY A 65 -3.77 58.48 2.06
N GLN A 66 -4.48 57.51 2.65
CA GLN A 66 -4.34 57.18 4.07
C GLN A 66 -4.55 55.69 4.41
N GLN A 67 -4.00 54.78 3.61
CA GLN A 67 -3.95 53.36 4.00
C GLN A 67 -2.63 53.03 4.71
N ARG A 68 -2.74 52.60 5.98
CA ARG A 68 -1.64 52.13 6.84
C ARG A 68 -1.54 50.60 6.74
N PRO A 69 -0.34 50.04 6.51
CA PRO A 69 -0.15 48.59 6.59
C PRO A 69 -0.32 48.10 8.04
N LEU A 70 -1.00 46.96 8.20
CA LEU A 70 -1.09 46.28 9.48
C LEU A 70 0.33 45.94 9.97
N SER A 71 0.62 46.23 11.24
CA SER A 71 1.86 45.80 11.85
C SER A 71 1.84 44.29 12.10
N GLN A 72 3.02 43.67 12.15
CA GLN A 72 3.15 42.23 12.41
C GLN A 72 2.39 41.78 13.67
N ARG A 73 2.36 42.59 14.73
CA ARG A 73 1.61 42.28 15.98
C ARG A 73 0.10 42.34 15.79
N GLU A 74 -0.39 43.32 15.04
CA GLU A 74 -1.82 43.43 14.68
C GLU A 74 -2.21 42.22 13.82
N MET A 75 -1.39 41.85 12.82
CA MET A 75 -1.61 40.68 11.97
C MET A 75 -1.64 39.37 12.75
N MET A 76 -0.68 39.13 13.63
CA MET A 76 -0.65 37.91 14.46
C MET A 76 -1.82 37.84 15.45
N SER A 77 -2.27 38.99 15.97
CA SER A 77 -3.46 39.06 16.83
C SER A 77 -4.74 38.71 16.06
N VAL A 78 -4.88 39.23 14.83
CA VAL A 78 -5.98 38.89 13.91
C VAL A 78 -5.98 37.40 13.58
N LEU A 79 -4.83 36.85 13.18
CA LEU A 79 -4.70 35.42 12.88
C LEU A 79 -4.97 34.54 14.11
N SER A 80 -4.62 35.00 15.31
CA SER A 80 -4.93 34.29 16.56
C SER A 80 -6.42 34.29 16.87
N LEU A 81 -7.12 35.40 16.58
CA LEU A 81 -8.57 35.46 16.67
C LEU A 81 -9.24 34.51 15.66
N LEU A 82 -8.74 34.45 14.43
CA LEU A 82 -9.24 33.53 13.40
C LEU A 82 -8.98 32.06 13.72
N GLN A 83 -7.85 31.76 14.35
CA GLN A 83 -7.55 30.41 14.82
C GLN A 83 -8.48 29.98 15.97
N ALA A 84 -8.79 30.89 16.91
CA ALA A 84 -9.67 30.61 18.04
C ALA A 84 -11.17 30.55 17.66
N THR A 85 -11.56 31.35 16.66
CA THR A 85 -12.92 31.43 16.14
C THR A 85 -12.88 31.24 14.62
N PRO A 86 -12.76 29.99 14.13
CA PRO A 86 -12.81 29.73 12.70
C PRO A 86 -14.17 30.15 12.15
N SER A 87 -14.16 31.07 11.20
CA SER A 87 -15.40 31.54 10.58
C SER A 87 -16.02 30.43 9.72
N ALA A 88 -17.34 30.26 9.82
CA ALA A 88 -18.08 29.30 9.01
C ALA A 88 -17.90 29.53 7.49
N THR A 89 -17.53 30.75 7.09
CA THR A 89 -17.16 31.15 5.72
C THR A 89 -15.87 30.47 5.24
N LEU A 90 -14.84 30.40 6.09
CA LEU A 90 -13.58 29.73 5.78
C LEU A 90 -13.76 28.21 5.75
N GLN A 91 -14.64 27.66 6.60
CA GLN A 91 -14.96 26.23 6.60
C GLN A 91 -15.80 25.82 5.38
N ALA A 92 -16.80 26.62 5.01
CA ALA A 92 -17.63 26.38 3.82
C ALA A 92 -16.87 26.57 2.50
N ALA A 93 -15.73 27.27 2.52
CA ALA A 93 -14.85 27.46 1.37
C ALA A 93 -14.03 26.23 1.01
N ILE A 94 -13.90 25.28 1.93
CA ILE A 94 -13.09 24.07 1.72
C ILE A 94 -13.85 23.18 0.72
N GLY A 95 -13.57 23.39 -0.57
CA GLY A 95 -14.14 22.64 -1.68
C GLY A 95 -15.16 23.36 -2.56
N ASP A 96 -15.19 24.69 -2.54
CA ASP A 96 -15.99 25.52 -3.42
C ASP A 96 -15.08 26.24 -4.43
N ASP A 97 -15.20 25.90 -5.72
CA ASP A 97 -14.33 26.37 -6.81
C ASP A 97 -14.55 27.86 -7.18
N THR A 98 -15.53 28.52 -6.57
CA THR A 98 -15.96 29.86 -6.99
C THR A 98 -15.02 30.99 -6.55
N GLU A 99 -14.27 30.81 -5.45
CA GLU A 99 -13.33 31.83 -4.96
C GLU A 99 -12.16 31.18 -4.21
N SER A 100 -10.93 31.57 -4.53
CA SER A 100 -9.72 30.97 -3.95
C SER A 100 -9.63 31.16 -2.45
N LEU A 101 -9.04 30.18 -1.76
CA LEU A 101 -8.90 30.19 -0.31
C LEU A 101 -8.01 31.34 0.18
N ALA A 102 -7.02 31.73 -0.63
CA ALA A 102 -6.22 32.94 -0.40
C ALA A 102 -7.07 34.21 -0.30
N GLN A 103 -7.99 34.42 -1.25
CA GLN A 103 -8.81 35.64 -1.31
C GLN A 103 -9.79 35.70 -0.13
N ARG A 104 -10.42 34.57 0.20
CA ARG A 104 -11.32 34.47 1.36
C ARG A 104 -10.58 34.72 2.66
N LEU A 105 -9.37 34.17 2.83
CA LEU A 105 -8.55 34.42 4.02
C LEU A 105 -8.21 35.92 4.16
N LYS A 106 -7.84 36.59 3.07
CA LYS A 106 -7.56 38.05 3.10
C LYS A 106 -8.79 38.85 3.53
N ASN A 107 -9.95 38.57 2.95
CA ASN A 107 -11.21 39.22 3.31
C ASN A 107 -11.54 39.01 4.80
N GLU A 108 -11.30 37.80 5.32
CA GLU A 108 -11.56 37.44 6.70
C GLU A 108 -10.53 38.04 7.69
N VAL A 109 -9.27 38.19 7.28
CA VAL A 109 -8.24 38.92 8.04
C VAL A 109 -8.63 40.39 8.15
N LEU A 110 -9.02 41.04 7.04
CA LEU A 110 -9.46 42.43 7.05
C LEU A 110 -10.74 42.62 7.87
N SER A 111 -11.71 41.71 7.74
CA SER A 111 -12.95 41.75 8.54
C SER A 111 -12.66 41.57 10.03
N SER A 112 -11.74 40.68 10.41
CA SER A 112 -11.36 40.45 11.81
C SER A 112 -10.51 41.58 12.38
N ALA A 113 -9.73 42.28 11.56
CA ALA A 113 -9.06 43.51 11.96
C ALA A 113 -10.06 44.59 12.42
N THR A 114 -11.25 44.67 11.79
CA THR A 114 -12.31 45.59 12.24
C THR A 114 -12.83 45.26 13.63
N ARG A 115 -12.94 43.97 13.97
CA ARG A 115 -13.37 43.50 15.31
C ARG A 115 -12.35 43.86 16.39
N LEU A 116 -11.08 43.97 16.02
CA LEU A 116 -9.98 44.42 16.88
C LEU A 116 -9.84 45.96 16.94
N GLY A 117 -10.75 46.71 16.31
CA GLY A 117 -10.79 48.17 16.35
C GLY A 117 -9.92 48.86 15.30
N VAL A 118 -9.45 48.14 14.28
CA VAL A 118 -8.76 48.73 13.14
C VAL A 118 -9.77 49.23 12.11
N ASP A 119 -9.66 50.47 11.66
CA ASP A 119 -10.60 51.04 10.68
C ASP A 119 -10.40 50.38 9.29
N PRO A 120 -11.42 49.68 8.74
CA PRO A 120 -11.33 48.99 7.45
C PRO A 120 -11.02 49.91 6.27
N ALA A 121 -11.34 51.21 6.36
CA ALA A 121 -11.04 52.16 5.29
C ALA A 121 -9.53 52.50 5.22
N THR A 122 -8.79 52.24 6.30
CA THR A 122 -7.37 52.61 6.44
C THR A 122 -6.44 51.42 6.56
N ALA A 123 -6.94 50.22 6.83
CA ALA A 123 -6.11 49.02 6.95
C ALA A 123 -5.77 48.44 5.58
N ARG A 124 -4.48 48.20 5.32
CA ARG A 124 -4.02 47.35 4.21
C ARG A 124 -3.10 46.25 4.73
N LEU A 125 -3.00 45.16 3.98
CA LEU A 125 -1.97 44.15 4.22
C LEU A 125 -0.61 44.68 3.75
N ASP A 126 0.46 44.32 4.45
CA ASP A 126 1.80 44.53 3.91
C ASP A 126 1.99 43.63 2.67
N PRO A 127 2.57 44.11 1.56
CA PRO A 127 2.72 43.31 0.34
C PRO A 127 3.42 41.98 0.59
N MET A 128 4.42 41.95 1.49
CA MET A 128 5.17 40.73 1.78
C MET A 128 4.37 39.74 2.63
N ASP A 129 3.45 40.22 3.48
CA ASP A 129 2.56 39.37 4.28
C ASP A 129 1.40 38.86 3.41
N GLU A 130 0.97 39.68 2.46
CA GLU A 130 0.00 39.32 1.44
C GLU A 130 0.52 38.20 0.51
N ASP A 131 1.80 38.27 0.11
CA ASP A 131 2.48 37.20 -0.67
C ASP A 131 2.48 35.87 0.09
N ALA A 132 2.75 35.90 1.41
CA ALA A 132 2.74 34.71 2.24
C ALA A 132 1.34 34.09 2.35
N ILE A 133 0.30 34.92 2.48
CA ILE A 133 -1.10 34.46 2.49
C ILE A 133 -1.48 33.85 1.14
N ASP A 134 -1.13 34.50 0.03
CA ASP A 134 -1.43 34.00 -1.31
C ASP A 134 -0.77 32.65 -1.58
N LEU A 135 0.52 32.53 -1.24
CA LEU A 135 1.27 31.31 -1.49
C LEU A 135 0.72 30.14 -0.67
N VAL A 136 0.44 30.35 0.62
CA VAL A 136 -0.19 29.31 1.46
C VAL A 136 -1.60 28.99 0.99
N GLY A 137 -2.40 29.99 0.61
CA GLY A 137 -3.75 29.76 0.12
C GLY A 137 -3.78 28.92 -1.15
N MET A 138 -2.98 29.28 -2.15
CA MET A 138 -2.88 28.50 -3.40
C MET A 138 -2.28 27.11 -3.17
N LEU A 139 -1.30 26.96 -2.27
CA LEU A 139 -0.75 25.66 -1.90
C LEU A 139 -1.86 24.73 -1.38
N PHE A 140 -2.69 25.23 -0.46
CA PHE A 140 -3.78 24.44 0.10
C PHE A 140 -4.89 24.19 -0.93
N ASP A 141 -5.20 25.14 -1.82
CA ASP A 141 -6.14 24.93 -2.94
C ASP A 141 -5.66 23.75 -3.81
N VAL A 142 -4.42 23.81 -4.32
CA VAL A 142 -3.84 22.74 -5.16
C VAL A 142 -3.82 21.41 -4.41
N MET A 143 -3.39 21.39 -3.15
CA MET A 143 -3.33 20.16 -2.35
C MET A 143 -4.71 19.56 -2.07
N LEU A 144 -5.75 20.37 -1.93
CA LEU A 144 -7.13 19.94 -1.72
C LEU A 144 -7.85 19.53 -3.02
N ASP A 145 -7.36 19.99 -4.18
CA ASP A 145 -7.90 19.70 -5.52
C ASP A 145 -7.25 18.47 -6.16
N GLU A 146 -5.91 18.36 -6.12
CA GLU A 146 -5.17 17.32 -6.84
C GLU A 146 -5.21 15.95 -6.15
N ARG A 147 -5.50 15.91 -4.85
CA ARG A 147 -5.44 14.69 -4.04
C ARG A 147 -6.81 14.10 -3.83
N ASP A 148 -6.88 12.77 -3.80
CA ASP A 148 -8.11 12.04 -3.49
C ASP A 148 -8.41 12.12 -1.99
N LEU A 149 -8.94 13.27 -1.56
CA LEU A 149 -9.29 13.57 -0.18
C LEU A 149 -10.82 13.55 -0.04
N GLU A 150 -11.33 12.72 0.86
CA GLU A 150 -12.75 12.77 1.23
C GLU A 150 -13.10 14.08 1.94
N ASN A 151 -14.39 14.43 1.95
CA ASN A 151 -14.91 15.67 2.57
C ASN A 151 -14.40 15.89 4.01
N ARG A 152 -14.37 14.83 4.83
CA ARG A 152 -13.86 14.92 6.22
C ARG A 152 -12.36 15.24 6.25
N SER A 153 -11.56 14.60 5.38
CA SER A 153 -10.13 14.87 5.25
C SER A 153 -9.86 16.29 4.77
N ARG A 154 -10.65 16.77 3.79
CA ARG A 154 -10.55 18.14 3.28
C ARG A 154 -10.79 19.16 4.39
N GLU A 155 -11.83 18.97 5.19
CA GLU A 155 -12.14 19.86 6.33
C GLU A 155 -10.99 19.90 7.35
N MET A 156 -10.43 18.75 7.74
CA MET A 156 -9.31 18.70 8.68
C MET A 156 -8.07 19.42 8.14
N ILE A 157 -7.69 19.18 6.89
CA ILE A 157 -6.53 19.82 6.27
C ILE A 157 -6.78 21.33 6.10
N GLY A 158 -7.98 21.76 5.70
CA GLY A 158 -8.29 23.18 5.56
C GLY A 158 -8.24 23.97 6.87
N ARG A 159 -8.48 23.33 8.02
CA ARG A 159 -8.29 23.96 9.35
C ARG A 159 -6.83 24.35 9.64
N LEU A 160 -5.86 23.77 8.92
CA LEU A 160 -4.44 24.07 9.07
C LEU A 160 -3.99 25.35 8.36
N VAL A 161 -4.82 25.93 7.49
CA VAL A 161 -4.46 27.12 6.71
C VAL A 161 -3.95 28.25 7.60
N VAL A 162 -4.71 28.62 8.64
CA VAL A 162 -4.35 29.73 9.54
C VAL A 162 -3.03 29.46 10.29
N PRO A 163 -2.84 28.29 10.95
CA PRO A 163 -1.54 27.91 11.51
C PRO A 163 -0.37 28.00 10.50
N PHE A 164 -0.57 27.59 9.25
CA PHE A 164 0.49 27.62 8.24
C PHE A 164 0.78 29.03 7.72
N VAL A 165 -0.22 29.90 7.61
CA VAL A 165 -0.02 31.32 7.30
C VAL A 165 0.80 31.99 8.40
N LYS A 166 0.46 31.76 9.67
CA LYS A 166 1.26 32.23 10.80
C LYS A 166 2.71 31.73 10.75
N VAL A 167 2.93 30.45 10.42
CA VAL A 167 4.30 29.93 10.21
C VAL A 167 5.00 30.62 9.06
N ALA A 168 4.33 30.86 7.93
CA ALA A 168 4.92 31.56 6.78
C ALA A 168 5.34 33.00 7.13
N LEU A 169 4.60 33.68 8.01
CA LEU A 169 4.95 35.01 8.52
C LEU A 169 6.11 35.00 9.53
N LEU A 170 6.26 33.91 10.31
CA LEU A 170 7.31 33.77 11.32
C LEU A 170 8.63 33.22 10.74
N ASP A 171 8.55 32.20 9.89
CA ASP A 171 9.69 31.53 9.26
C ASP A 171 9.41 31.17 7.78
N ARG A 172 9.88 32.05 6.88
CA ARG A 172 9.77 31.86 5.43
C ARG A 172 10.61 30.69 4.90
N LYS A 173 11.54 30.14 5.70
CA LYS A 173 12.32 28.96 5.30
C LYS A 173 11.43 27.75 5.06
N MET A 174 10.19 27.75 5.56
CA MET A 174 9.20 26.71 5.32
C MET A 174 8.98 26.40 3.83
N PHE A 175 9.00 27.41 2.95
CA PHE A 175 8.81 27.22 1.50
C PHE A 175 10.03 26.58 0.80
N VAL A 176 11.21 26.77 1.38
CA VAL A 176 12.48 26.46 0.73
C VAL A 176 13.12 25.19 1.31
N GLN A 177 13.07 25.03 2.63
CA GLN A 177 13.70 23.93 3.34
C GLN A 177 12.77 22.72 3.40
N LYS A 178 13.10 21.68 2.65
CA LYS A 178 12.36 20.40 2.68
C LYS A 178 12.29 19.77 4.07
N THR A 179 13.27 20.06 4.93
CA THR A 179 13.37 19.55 6.30
C THR A 179 12.54 20.34 7.32
N HIS A 180 11.83 21.40 6.91
CA HIS A 180 11.07 22.24 7.83
C HIS A 180 9.97 21.43 8.55
N PRO A 181 9.80 21.56 9.90
CA PRO A 181 8.88 20.73 10.67
C PRO A 181 7.43 20.82 10.22
N ALA A 182 6.95 22.04 9.93
CA ALA A 182 5.58 22.24 9.44
C ALA A 182 5.34 21.53 8.10
N ARG A 183 6.33 21.56 7.20
CA ARG A 183 6.24 20.92 5.88
C ARG A 183 6.24 19.39 6.01
N ARG A 184 7.10 18.84 6.86
CA ARG A 184 7.15 17.40 7.15
C ARG A 184 5.85 16.90 7.78
N LEU A 185 5.29 17.67 8.72
CA LEU A 185 4.00 17.38 9.33
C LEU A 185 2.89 17.37 8.28
N LEU A 186 2.79 18.41 7.45
CA LEU A 186 1.77 18.51 6.41
C LEU A 186 1.85 17.35 5.42
N ASN A 187 3.06 17.02 4.95
CA ASN A 187 3.27 15.87 4.07
C ASN A 187 2.78 14.57 4.70
N SER A 188 3.09 14.35 5.98
CA SER A 188 2.69 13.14 6.68
C SER A 188 1.17 13.06 6.87
N LEU A 189 0.53 14.19 7.22
CA LEU A 189 -0.93 14.27 7.39
C LEU A 189 -1.64 14.08 6.04
N ALA A 190 -1.16 14.72 4.99
CA ALA A 190 -1.69 14.58 3.64
C ALA A 190 -1.56 13.13 3.16
N GLU A 191 -0.41 12.48 3.36
CA GLU A 191 -0.20 11.06 3.04
C GLU A 191 -1.18 10.15 3.80
N ALA A 192 -1.46 10.44 5.07
CA ALA A 192 -2.37 9.64 5.90
C ALA A 192 -3.86 9.79 5.49
N CYS A 193 -4.23 10.95 4.96
CA CYS A 193 -5.59 11.25 4.50
C CYS A 193 -5.88 10.76 3.07
N GLU A 194 -4.86 10.59 2.24
CA GLU A 194 -4.99 10.27 0.82
C GLU A 194 -5.69 8.92 0.59
N GLY A 195 -6.84 8.98 -0.10
CA GLY A 195 -7.70 7.85 -0.43
C GLY A 195 -8.24 7.09 0.78
N ASN A 196 -8.22 7.65 1.98
CA ASN A 196 -8.63 6.98 3.22
C ASN A 196 -10.09 7.31 3.56
N ASN A 197 -10.95 6.31 3.42
CA ASN A 197 -12.40 6.45 3.58
C ASN A 197 -12.92 6.08 4.97
N GLY A 198 -12.05 5.57 5.85
CA GLY A 198 -12.47 5.14 7.19
C GLY A 198 -13.32 3.87 7.22
N ASP A 199 -13.28 3.03 6.18
CA ASP A 199 -14.08 1.80 6.12
C ASP A 199 -13.60 0.78 7.17
N SER A 200 -12.30 0.55 7.21
CA SER A 200 -11.68 -0.40 8.14
C SER A 200 -11.46 0.21 9.53
N ALA A 201 -11.38 -0.68 10.54
CA ALA A 201 -11.04 -0.24 11.90
C ALA A 201 -9.65 0.39 11.99
N ALA A 202 -8.69 -0.08 11.19
CA ALA A 202 -7.34 0.48 11.14
C ALA A 202 -7.34 1.90 10.55
N GLU A 203 -8.10 2.12 9.48
CA GLU A 203 -8.29 3.42 8.84
C GLU A 203 -8.95 4.44 9.78
N ARG A 204 -10.00 4.03 10.52
CA ARG A 204 -10.64 4.90 11.52
C ARG A 204 -9.70 5.32 12.64
N VAL A 205 -8.82 4.42 13.08
CA VAL A 205 -7.80 4.73 14.09
C VAL A 205 -6.77 5.73 13.54
N LEU A 206 -6.34 5.59 12.29
CA LEU A 206 -5.45 6.56 11.64
C LEU A 206 -6.12 7.93 11.51
N MET A 207 -7.37 7.98 11.04
CA MET A 207 -8.13 9.23 10.89
C MET A 207 -8.37 9.92 12.24
N GLY A 208 -8.68 9.16 13.30
CA GLY A 208 -8.80 9.71 14.64
C GLY A 208 -7.49 10.33 15.15
N LYS A 209 -6.33 9.74 14.80
CA LYS A 209 -5.04 10.32 15.15
C LYS A 209 -4.72 11.59 14.36
N VAL A 210 -5.08 11.63 13.07
CA VAL A 210 -4.96 12.84 12.25
C VAL A 210 -5.77 13.98 12.86
N GLU A 211 -7.04 13.72 13.20
CA GLU A 211 -7.94 14.69 13.84
C GLU A 211 -7.36 15.22 15.15
N GLU A 212 -6.87 14.33 16.02
CA GLU A 212 -6.21 14.70 17.27
C GLU A 212 -5.01 15.65 17.06
N ILE A 213 -4.15 15.35 16.08
CA ILE A 213 -2.97 16.18 15.78
C ILE A 213 -3.38 17.55 15.22
N VAL A 214 -4.37 17.59 14.32
CA VAL A 214 -4.90 18.84 13.76
C VAL A 214 -5.55 19.70 14.85
N ASP A 215 -6.39 19.10 15.69
CA ASP A 215 -7.07 19.79 16.79
C ASP A 215 -6.08 20.37 17.79
N ARG A 216 -5.08 19.59 18.21
CA ARG A 216 -4.02 20.06 19.11
C ARG A 216 -3.22 21.19 18.49
N LEU A 217 -2.85 21.08 17.20
CA LEU A 217 -2.12 22.14 16.53
C LEU A 217 -2.93 23.44 16.46
N VAL A 218 -4.21 23.37 16.09
CA VAL A 218 -5.11 24.53 16.02
C VAL A 218 -5.37 25.12 17.40
N ALA A 219 -5.44 24.33 18.47
CA ALA A 219 -5.72 24.82 19.81
C ALA A 219 -4.47 25.39 20.52
N GLU A 220 -3.33 24.72 20.41
CA GLU A 220 -2.14 25.00 21.24
C GLU A 220 -1.12 25.90 20.53
N PHE A 221 -1.18 26.08 19.20
CA PHE A 221 -0.20 26.89 18.49
C PHE A 221 -0.30 28.39 18.80
N ASN A 222 0.72 28.90 19.47
CA ASN A 222 0.85 30.27 19.96
C ASN A 222 2.18 30.92 19.51
N GLU A 223 2.52 30.80 18.23
CA GLU A 223 3.75 31.33 17.62
C GLU A 223 5.03 30.55 17.95
N ASN A 224 4.94 29.49 18.76
CA ASN A 224 6.08 28.60 19.04
C ASN A 224 6.16 27.44 18.04
N LEU A 225 7.17 27.43 17.18
CA LEU A 225 7.39 26.36 16.20
C LEU A 225 7.72 24.99 16.83
N ALA A 226 8.06 24.93 18.13
CA ALA A 226 8.34 23.66 18.82
C ALA A 226 7.14 22.70 18.80
N ILE A 227 5.90 23.21 18.74
CA ILE A 227 4.72 22.33 18.65
C ILE A 227 4.73 21.49 17.36
N PHE A 228 5.17 22.06 16.23
CA PHE A 228 5.23 21.33 14.96
C PHE A 228 6.26 20.21 15.01
N LEU A 229 7.40 20.44 15.66
CA LEU A 229 8.42 19.40 15.87
C LEU A 229 7.87 18.25 16.70
N THR A 230 7.25 18.55 17.84
CA THR A 230 6.68 17.55 18.73
C THR A 230 5.57 16.74 18.06
N LEU A 231 4.62 17.41 17.39
CA LEU A 231 3.51 16.74 16.71
C LEU A 231 3.98 15.94 15.50
N GLU A 232 5.00 16.40 14.76
CA GLU A 232 5.57 15.64 13.64
C GLU A 232 6.30 14.40 14.12
N GLU A 233 7.09 14.47 15.19
CA GLU A 233 7.74 13.30 15.78
C GLU A 233 6.72 12.30 16.31
N GLU A 234 5.73 12.76 17.09
CA GLU A 234 4.65 11.92 17.61
C GLU A 234 3.87 11.21 16.50
N PHE A 235 3.50 11.96 15.45
CA PHE A 235 2.74 11.41 14.33
C PHE A 235 3.58 10.45 13.48
N ARG A 236 4.86 10.76 13.27
CA ARG A 236 5.80 9.87 12.56
C ARG A 236 5.98 8.54 13.28
N ASP A 237 6.13 8.58 14.60
CA ASP A 237 6.24 7.38 15.42
C ASP A 237 4.96 6.53 15.32
N PHE A 238 3.79 7.18 15.40
CA PHE A 238 2.51 6.51 15.20
C PHE A 238 2.40 5.88 13.80
N LEU A 239 2.76 6.61 12.74
CA LEU A 239 2.75 6.09 11.36
C LEU A 239 3.70 4.91 11.19
N SER A 240 4.88 4.94 11.82
CA SER A 240 5.83 3.83 11.75
C SER A 240 5.26 2.55 12.36
N GLN A 241 4.60 2.66 13.51
CA GLN A 241 3.93 1.56 14.18
C GLN A 241 2.72 1.06 13.38
N HIS A 242 1.94 1.98 12.81
CA HIS A 242 0.80 1.68 11.97
C HIS A 242 1.24 0.89 10.71
N ARG A 243 2.24 1.40 9.98
CA ARG A 243 2.84 0.72 8.81
C ARG A 243 3.36 -0.66 9.17
N ARG A 244 4.03 -0.82 10.32
CA ARG A 244 4.52 -2.13 10.76
C ARG A 244 3.39 -3.12 11.03
N ARG A 245 2.29 -2.67 11.64
CA ARG A 245 1.10 -3.51 11.87
C ARG A 245 0.43 -3.92 10.56
N VAL A 246 0.32 -2.97 9.62
CA VAL A 246 -0.19 -3.22 8.28
C VAL A 246 0.67 -4.25 7.55
N GLU A 247 1.99 -4.10 7.57
CA GLU A 247 2.93 -5.03 6.93
C GLU A 247 2.84 -6.44 7.52
N ILE A 248 2.66 -6.57 8.84
CA ILE A 248 2.45 -7.89 9.48
C ILE A 248 1.11 -8.50 9.03
N ALA A 249 0.06 -7.71 8.92
CA ALA A 249 -1.25 -8.18 8.45
C ALA A 249 -1.18 -8.61 6.97
N GLU A 250 -0.54 -7.79 6.12
CA GLU A 250 -0.25 -8.07 4.71
C GLU A 250 0.50 -9.40 4.57
N ARG A 251 1.59 -9.57 5.34
CA ARG A 251 2.39 -10.80 5.31
C ARG A 251 1.58 -12.02 5.71
N ARG A 252 0.76 -11.94 6.77
CA ARG A 252 -0.10 -13.05 7.21
C ARG A 252 -1.17 -13.40 6.18
N ALA A 253 -1.79 -12.40 5.56
CA ALA A 253 -2.75 -12.61 4.49
C ALA A 253 -2.09 -13.32 3.30
N THR A 254 -0.90 -12.86 2.89
CA THR A 254 -0.12 -13.45 1.80
C THR A 254 0.33 -14.88 2.10
N GLU A 255 0.81 -15.16 3.32
CA GLU A 255 1.20 -16.51 3.75
C GLU A 255 -0.01 -17.47 3.76
N THR A 256 -1.18 -16.99 4.20
CA THR A 256 -2.41 -17.78 4.19
C THR A 256 -2.84 -18.10 2.75
N GLN A 257 -2.82 -17.09 1.87
CA GLN A 257 -3.17 -17.26 0.46
C GLN A 257 -2.19 -18.21 -0.25
N ARG A 258 -0.89 -18.08 0.01
CA ARG A 258 0.14 -19.00 -0.49
C ARG A 258 -0.12 -20.44 -0.04
N GLY A 259 -0.52 -20.63 1.21
CA GLY A 259 -0.88 -21.95 1.74
C GLY A 259 -2.09 -22.56 1.02
N GLN A 260 -3.11 -21.75 0.77
CA GLN A 260 -4.32 -22.16 0.05
C GLN A 260 -4.02 -22.53 -1.41
N GLU A 261 -3.27 -21.71 -2.14
CA GLU A 261 -2.91 -22.02 -3.53
C GLU A 261 -2.01 -23.26 -3.63
N LYS A 262 -1.05 -23.44 -2.70
CA LYS A 262 -0.22 -24.65 -2.68
C LYS A 262 -1.05 -25.90 -2.41
N LEU A 263 -2.07 -25.80 -1.54
CA LEU A 263 -3.00 -26.90 -1.27
C LEU A 263 -3.84 -27.22 -2.51
N GLU A 264 -4.33 -26.20 -3.23
CA GLU A 264 -5.13 -26.38 -4.44
C GLU A 264 -4.32 -27.05 -5.57
N LEU A 265 -3.05 -26.65 -5.75
CA LEU A 265 -2.13 -27.33 -6.68
C LEU A 265 -1.91 -28.80 -6.30
N ALA A 266 -1.66 -29.07 -5.02
CA ALA A 266 -1.48 -30.44 -4.54
C ALA A 266 -2.74 -31.29 -4.76
N ARG A 267 -3.92 -30.70 -4.55
CA ARG A 267 -5.22 -31.37 -4.71
C ARG A 267 -5.55 -31.64 -6.17
N SER A 268 -5.38 -30.66 -7.05
CA SER A 268 -5.60 -30.82 -8.49
C SER A 268 -4.68 -31.88 -9.09
N ARG A 269 -3.40 -31.90 -8.69
CA ARG A 269 -2.45 -32.95 -9.07
C ARG A 269 -2.90 -34.33 -8.59
N ALA A 270 -3.31 -34.45 -7.33
CA ALA A 270 -3.79 -35.72 -6.76
C ALA A 270 -5.06 -36.23 -7.47
N LEU A 271 -5.98 -35.32 -7.85
CA LEU A 271 -7.17 -35.65 -8.62
C LEU A 271 -6.83 -36.14 -10.04
N LEU A 272 -5.85 -35.52 -10.70
CA LEU A 272 -5.38 -35.97 -12.01
C LEU A 272 -4.79 -37.39 -11.95
N GLU A 273 -4.00 -37.70 -10.91
CA GLU A 273 -3.47 -39.05 -10.68
C GLU A 273 -4.56 -40.08 -10.36
N LEU A 274 -5.64 -39.67 -9.68
CA LEU A 274 -6.82 -40.49 -9.45
C LEU A 274 -7.57 -40.77 -10.77
N GLU A 275 -7.79 -39.74 -11.59
CA GLU A 275 -8.47 -39.86 -12.88
C GLU A 275 -7.71 -40.77 -13.83
N GLN A 276 -6.39 -40.64 -13.95
CA GLN A 276 -5.55 -41.51 -14.78
C GLN A 276 -5.70 -42.99 -14.40
N ARG A 277 -5.78 -43.29 -13.10
CA ARG A 277 -5.92 -44.66 -12.59
C ARG A 277 -7.34 -45.21 -12.71
N THR A 278 -8.35 -44.34 -12.67
CA THR A 278 -9.76 -44.75 -12.76
C THR A 278 -10.28 -44.78 -14.21
N GLN A 279 -9.64 -44.09 -15.16
CA GLN A 279 -10.03 -44.03 -16.57
C GLN A 279 -9.76 -45.32 -17.38
N ALA A 280 -9.08 -46.32 -16.83
CA ALA A 280 -8.69 -47.56 -17.53
C ALA A 280 -9.86 -48.47 -17.97
N GLY A 281 -11.12 -48.00 -17.93
CA GLY A 281 -12.28 -48.67 -18.53
C GLY A 281 -12.78 -49.91 -17.79
N THR A 282 -12.21 -50.25 -16.64
CA THR A 282 -12.68 -51.37 -15.81
C THR A 282 -13.45 -50.90 -14.57
N PRO A 283 -14.63 -51.49 -14.27
CA PRO A 283 -15.44 -51.08 -13.13
C PRO A 283 -14.74 -51.42 -11.80
N LEU A 284 -14.50 -50.41 -10.97
CA LEU A 284 -13.88 -50.59 -9.65
C LEU A 284 -14.90 -51.13 -8.64
N PRO A 285 -14.51 -52.10 -7.79
CA PRO A 285 -15.31 -52.51 -6.63
C PRO A 285 -15.47 -51.34 -5.66
N ARG A 286 -16.61 -51.28 -4.96
CA ARG A 286 -16.94 -50.13 -4.10
C ARG A 286 -15.87 -49.83 -3.05
N ALA A 287 -15.36 -50.85 -2.38
CA ALA A 287 -14.35 -50.67 -1.34
C ALA A 287 -13.03 -50.08 -1.88
N VAL A 288 -12.62 -50.47 -3.10
CA VAL A 288 -11.41 -49.96 -3.75
C VAL A 288 -11.65 -48.53 -4.24
N GLU A 289 -12.81 -48.25 -4.82
CA GLU A 289 -13.18 -46.91 -5.24
C GLU A 289 -13.24 -45.93 -4.06
N ASP A 290 -13.90 -46.31 -2.96
CA ASP A 290 -14.02 -45.50 -1.75
C ASP A 290 -12.63 -45.23 -1.13
N PHE A 291 -11.76 -46.25 -1.08
CA PHE A 291 -10.37 -46.10 -0.63
C PHE A 291 -9.57 -45.10 -1.48
N LEU A 292 -9.67 -45.20 -2.81
CA LEU A 292 -8.96 -44.32 -3.73
C LEU A 292 -9.49 -42.88 -3.65
N ARG A 293 -10.81 -42.70 -3.62
CA ARG A 293 -11.45 -41.37 -3.66
C ARG A 293 -11.31 -40.57 -2.37
N GLN A 294 -11.21 -41.22 -1.21
CA GLN A 294 -11.16 -40.54 0.09
C GLN A 294 -9.81 -40.72 0.81
N PRO A 295 -9.47 -41.87 1.43
CA PRO A 295 -8.21 -42.06 2.15
C PRO A 295 -6.97 -41.75 1.32
N TRP A 296 -6.87 -42.36 0.14
CA TRP A 296 -5.68 -42.26 -0.69
C TRP A 296 -5.52 -40.85 -1.26
N LEU A 297 -6.58 -40.28 -1.83
CA LEU A 297 -6.55 -38.92 -2.39
C LEU A 297 -6.14 -37.88 -1.34
N HIS A 298 -6.67 -37.97 -0.12
CA HIS A 298 -6.27 -37.08 0.98
C HIS A 298 -4.79 -37.25 1.33
N HIS A 299 -4.34 -38.50 1.51
CA HIS A 299 -2.96 -38.79 1.83
C HIS A 299 -1.99 -38.28 0.77
N LEU A 300 -2.30 -38.53 -0.51
CA LEU A 300 -1.51 -38.07 -1.65
C LEU A 300 -1.43 -36.55 -1.70
N THR A 301 -2.55 -35.85 -1.47
CA THR A 301 -2.59 -34.38 -1.42
C THR A 301 -1.66 -33.85 -0.32
N MET A 302 -1.68 -34.46 0.88
CA MET A 302 -0.80 -34.05 1.98
C MET A 302 0.68 -34.39 1.71
N ALA A 303 0.95 -35.53 1.06
CA ALA A 303 2.30 -35.93 0.66
C ALA A 303 2.89 -34.94 -0.37
N ILE A 304 2.14 -34.58 -1.40
CA ILE A 304 2.55 -33.57 -2.40
C ILE A 304 2.80 -32.22 -1.73
N LEU A 305 1.92 -31.81 -0.78
CA LEU A 305 2.06 -30.54 -0.09
C LEU A 305 3.33 -30.47 0.78
N ARG A 306 3.70 -31.58 1.42
CA ARG A 306 4.85 -31.66 2.34
C ARG A 306 6.17 -31.94 1.63
N ASP A 307 6.19 -32.97 0.78
CA ASP A 307 7.40 -33.56 0.21
C ASP A 307 7.62 -33.16 -1.27
N GLY A 308 6.63 -32.54 -1.91
CA GLY A 308 6.65 -32.16 -3.33
C GLY A 308 6.14 -33.26 -4.26
N GLU A 309 6.01 -32.95 -5.55
CA GLU A 309 5.43 -33.87 -6.55
C GLU A 309 6.25 -35.16 -6.74
N GLU A 310 7.57 -35.07 -6.64
CA GLU A 310 8.49 -36.23 -6.75
C GLU A 310 9.06 -36.64 -5.38
N GLY A 311 8.45 -36.16 -4.31
CA GLY A 311 8.89 -36.48 -2.95
C GLY A 311 8.74 -37.97 -2.62
N PRO A 312 9.55 -38.50 -1.69
CA PRO A 312 9.51 -39.92 -1.32
C PRO A 312 8.12 -40.36 -0.82
N GLY A 313 7.41 -39.50 -0.08
CA GLY A 313 6.04 -39.77 0.36
C GLY A 313 5.03 -39.82 -0.79
N THR A 314 5.21 -38.99 -1.82
CA THR A 314 4.36 -38.99 -3.01
C THR A 314 4.59 -40.24 -3.84
N VAL A 315 5.85 -40.62 -4.07
CA VAL A 315 6.20 -41.86 -4.78
C VAL A 315 5.65 -43.10 -4.06
N GLU A 316 5.78 -43.15 -2.74
CA GLU A 316 5.23 -44.26 -1.94
C GLU A 316 3.70 -44.34 -2.01
N ALA A 317 3.02 -43.19 -1.95
CA ALA A 317 1.57 -43.12 -2.08
C ALA A 317 1.08 -43.57 -3.47
N LEU A 318 1.77 -43.15 -4.54
CA LEU A 318 1.46 -43.58 -5.90
C LEU A 318 1.68 -45.09 -6.08
N ALA A 319 2.81 -45.60 -5.60
CA ALA A 319 3.14 -47.03 -5.67
C ALA A 319 2.12 -47.90 -4.92
N LEU A 320 1.59 -47.41 -3.79
CA LEU A 320 0.51 -48.10 -3.07
C LEU A 320 -0.77 -48.20 -3.90
N ALA A 321 -1.20 -47.14 -4.57
CA ALA A 321 -2.38 -47.21 -5.43
C ALA A 321 -2.15 -48.16 -6.62
N ASP A 322 -0.98 -48.10 -7.24
CA ASP A 322 -0.62 -49.00 -8.32
C ASP A 322 -0.61 -50.47 -7.86
N GLY A 323 -0.05 -50.75 -6.68
CA GLY A 323 -0.07 -52.08 -6.08
C GLY A 323 -1.48 -52.59 -5.76
N VAL A 324 -2.37 -51.73 -5.23
CA VAL A 324 -3.78 -52.11 -4.98
C VAL A 324 -4.52 -52.41 -6.30
N LEU A 325 -4.25 -51.65 -7.36
CA LEU A 325 -4.86 -51.87 -8.67
C LEU A 325 -4.30 -53.09 -9.39
N GLU A 326 -3.01 -53.38 -9.22
CA GLU A 326 -2.39 -54.60 -9.73
C GLU A 326 -2.99 -55.84 -9.07
N GLU A 327 -3.14 -55.83 -7.73
CA GLU A 327 -3.81 -56.91 -7.00
C GLU A 327 -5.28 -57.06 -7.40
N LEU A 328 -5.98 -55.97 -7.70
CA LEU A 328 -7.33 -56.05 -8.28
C LEU A 328 -7.32 -56.73 -9.67
N ALA A 329 -6.31 -56.47 -10.49
CA ALA A 329 -6.16 -57.11 -11.79
C ALA A 329 -5.82 -58.61 -11.66
N GLU A 330 -4.98 -59.00 -10.68
CA GLU A 330 -4.69 -60.39 -10.36
C GLU A 330 -5.92 -61.11 -9.79
N ALA A 331 -6.68 -60.45 -8.91
CA ALA A 331 -7.91 -60.98 -8.35
C ALA A 331 -8.93 -61.34 -9.44
N ARG A 332 -9.07 -60.48 -10.46
CA ARG A 332 -9.90 -60.79 -11.65
C ARG A 332 -9.40 -61.96 -12.48
N ARG A 333 -8.13 -62.34 -12.35
CA ARG A 333 -7.55 -63.56 -12.94
C ARG A 333 -7.63 -64.77 -12.00
N HIS A 334 -8.37 -64.66 -10.91
CA HIS A 334 -8.50 -65.68 -9.85
C HIS A 334 -7.18 -65.98 -9.12
N ILE A 335 -6.29 -64.99 -9.06
CA ILE A 335 -5.00 -65.07 -8.36
C ILE A 335 -5.02 -64.05 -7.24
N VAL A 336 -5.18 -64.50 -5.98
CA VAL A 336 -5.03 -63.63 -4.80
C VAL A 336 -4.25 -64.39 -3.74
N GLY A 337 -3.21 -63.74 -3.23
CA GLY A 337 -2.43 -64.24 -2.11
C GLY A 337 -2.41 -63.27 -0.94
N LYS A 338 -2.02 -63.75 0.24
CA LYS A 338 -1.64 -62.89 1.37
C LYS A 338 -0.32 -62.10 1.23
N PRO A 339 0.62 -62.37 0.29
CA PRO A 339 1.88 -61.64 0.20
C PRO A 339 1.73 -60.12 -0.03
N TRP A 340 0.79 -59.68 -0.86
CA TRP A 340 0.60 -58.25 -1.16
C TRP A 340 0.23 -57.45 0.08
N LEU A 341 -0.61 -58.04 0.94
CA LEU A 341 -1.05 -57.41 2.17
C LEU A 341 0.15 -57.15 3.07
N GLN A 342 1.10 -58.09 3.18
CA GLN A 342 2.31 -57.90 3.99
C GLN A 342 3.20 -56.77 3.45
N VAL A 343 3.29 -56.63 2.12
CA VAL A 343 4.07 -55.57 1.47
C VAL A 343 3.45 -54.20 1.72
N TRP A 344 2.13 -54.07 1.50
CA TRP A 344 1.43 -52.78 1.52
C TRP A 344 0.83 -52.40 2.87
N GLN A 345 0.78 -53.31 3.84
CA GLN A 345 0.22 -53.07 5.17
C GLN A 345 0.77 -51.78 5.83
N PRO A 346 2.10 -51.52 5.88
CA PRO A 346 2.61 -50.30 6.51
C PRO A 346 2.17 -49.01 5.80
N ALA A 347 2.00 -49.05 4.48
CA ALA A 347 1.55 -47.91 3.68
C ALA A 347 0.04 -47.66 3.87
N LEU A 348 -0.78 -48.71 3.84
CA LEU A 348 -2.22 -48.64 4.13
C LEU A 348 -2.50 -48.05 5.52
N HIS A 349 -1.73 -48.46 6.54
CA HIS A 349 -1.86 -47.89 7.89
C HIS A 349 -1.63 -46.38 7.91
N ARG A 350 -0.63 -45.88 7.17
CA ARG A 350 -0.33 -44.44 7.07
C ARG A 350 -1.42 -43.66 6.33
N VAL A 351 -1.97 -44.24 5.27
CA VAL A 351 -3.07 -43.64 4.50
C VAL A 351 -4.31 -43.48 5.37
N PHE A 352 -4.77 -44.56 6.03
CA PHE A 352 -5.94 -44.48 6.91
C PHE A 352 -5.72 -43.57 8.12
N ALA A 353 -4.51 -43.57 8.70
CA ALA A 353 -4.15 -42.65 9.77
C ALA A 353 -4.25 -41.18 9.33
N SER A 354 -3.94 -40.85 8.08
CA SER A 354 -4.03 -39.46 7.59
C SER A 354 -5.47 -38.93 7.54
N VAL A 355 -6.47 -39.79 7.37
CA VAL A 355 -7.91 -39.44 7.44
C VAL A 355 -8.45 -39.51 8.87
N GLY A 356 -7.62 -39.88 9.85
CA GLY A 356 -8.01 -39.94 11.25
C GLY A 356 -8.56 -41.29 11.71
N LEU A 357 -8.44 -42.35 10.90
CA LEU A 357 -8.73 -43.72 11.34
C LEU A 357 -7.54 -44.27 12.13
N HIS A 358 -7.82 -44.76 13.34
CA HIS A 358 -6.79 -45.26 14.26
C HIS A 358 -7.20 -46.58 14.90
N GLY A 359 -6.22 -47.36 15.37
CA GLY A 359 -6.45 -48.58 16.14
C GLY A 359 -7.15 -49.67 15.32
N ASP A 360 -8.14 -50.32 15.93
CA ASP A 360 -8.86 -51.48 15.36
C ASP A 360 -9.60 -51.14 14.06
N ALA A 361 -10.07 -49.88 13.91
CA ALA A 361 -10.77 -49.43 12.72
C ALA A 361 -9.90 -49.50 11.45
N VAL A 362 -8.58 -49.28 11.56
CA VAL A 362 -7.64 -49.41 10.43
C VAL A 362 -7.52 -50.88 10.01
N VAL A 363 -7.44 -51.79 10.98
CA VAL A 363 -7.37 -53.23 10.72
C VAL A 363 -8.64 -53.72 10.03
N VAL A 364 -9.81 -53.25 10.50
CA VAL A 364 -11.10 -53.54 9.87
C VAL A 364 -11.16 -53.03 8.43
N ALA A 365 -10.72 -51.79 8.16
CA ALA A 365 -10.71 -51.22 6.82
C ALA A 365 -9.78 -51.98 5.86
N ILE A 366 -8.57 -52.32 6.32
CA ILE A 366 -7.62 -53.12 5.54
C ILE A 366 -8.15 -54.53 5.28
N THR A 367 -8.80 -55.14 6.27
CA THR A 367 -9.44 -56.46 6.12
C THR A 367 -10.60 -56.40 5.12
N ALA A 368 -11.40 -55.33 5.14
CA ALA A 368 -12.48 -55.13 4.17
C ALA A 368 -11.96 -55.00 2.73
N LEU A 369 -10.84 -54.31 2.52
CA LEU A 369 -10.16 -54.26 1.22
C LEU A 369 -9.71 -55.66 0.77
N HIS A 370 -9.05 -56.41 1.67
CA HIS A 370 -8.60 -57.77 1.37
C HIS A 370 -9.76 -58.72 1.05
N ASP A 371 -10.80 -58.72 1.87
CA ASP A 371 -11.98 -59.57 1.69
C ASP A 371 -12.73 -59.24 0.39
N THR A 372 -12.77 -57.96 -0.01
CA THR A 372 -13.33 -57.53 -1.30
C THR A 372 -12.53 -58.10 -2.46
N LEU A 373 -11.19 -58.04 -2.42
CA LEU A 373 -10.34 -58.62 -3.46
C LEU A 373 -10.47 -60.16 -3.51
N GLN A 374 -10.55 -60.81 -2.36
CA GLN A 374 -10.77 -62.26 -2.25
C GLN A 374 -12.13 -62.67 -2.85
N ALA A 375 -13.20 -61.93 -2.55
CA ALA A 375 -14.54 -62.19 -3.09
C ALA A 375 -14.58 -62.11 -4.63
N ILE A 376 -13.84 -61.15 -5.21
CA ILE A 376 -13.69 -61.01 -6.67
C ILE A 376 -12.94 -62.22 -7.26
N ALA A 377 -11.87 -62.67 -6.60
CA ALA A 377 -11.10 -63.82 -7.04
C ALA A 377 -11.87 -65.14 -6.96
N GLU A 378 -12.81 -65.25 -6.03
CA GLU A 378 -13.73 -66.39 -5.91
C GLU A 378 -14.93 -66.31 -6.87
N ALA A 379 -15.00 -65.26 -7.71
CA ALA A 379 -16.11 -64.96 -8.63
C ALA A 379 -17.45 -64.75 -7.92
N ARG A 380 -17.43 -64.23 -6.68
CA ARG A 380 -18.61 -63.94 -5.85
C ARG A 380 -18.66 -62.45 -5.47
N PRO A 381 -18.92 -61.54 -6.43
CA PRO A 381 -18.97 -60.11 -6.17
C PRO A 381 -20.08 -59.70 -5.19
N GLU A 382 -21.07 -60.57 -4.91
CA GLU A 382 -22.08 -60.35 -3.87
C GLU A 382 -21.52 -60.35 -2.43
N LEU A 383 -20.27 -60.82 -2.24
CA LEU A 383 -19.59 -60.86 -0.93
C LEU A 383 -18.66 -59.67 -0.68
N GLU A 384 -18.68 -58.65 -1.54
CA GLU A 384 -17.92 -57.41 -1.33
C GLU A 384 -18.22 -56.78 0.04
N LYS A 385 -17.18 -56.43 0.79
CA LYS A 385 -17.32 -55.75 2.08
C LYS A 385 -17.10 -54.25 1.90
N ALA A 386 -18.06 -53.45 2.34
CA ALA A 386 -17.89 -52.00 2.38
C ALA A 386 -16.80 -51.60 3.38
N LEU A 387 -16.11 -50.49 3.09
CA LEU A 387 -15.25 -49.84 4.08
C LEU A 387 -16.10 -49.37 5.28
N PRO A 388 -15.52 -49.32 6.49
CA PRO A 388 -16.18 -48.69 7.63
C PRO A 388 -16.46 -47.21 7.35
N GLU A 389 -17.40 -46.60 8.08
CA GLU A 389 -17.71 -45.17 7.93
C GLU A 389 -16.42 -44.33 8.06
N LEU A 390 -16.03 -43.73 6.93
CA LEU A 390 -14.82 -42.93 6.85
C LEU A 390 -15.11 -41.53 7.41
N PRO A 391 -14.24 -40.98 8.27
CA PRO A 391 -14.35 -39.59 8.71
C PRO A 391 -14.40 -38.64 7.51
N GLN A 392 -15.28 -37.64 7.56
CA GLN A 392 -15.30 -36.60 6.53
C GLN A 392 -14.02 -35.76 6.60
N VAL A 393 -13.22 -35.84 5.55
CA VAL A 393 -12.02 -35.02 5.38
C VAL A 393 -12.44 -33.61 4.97
N ASN A 394 -12.51 -32.69 5.94
CA ASN A 394 -12.77 -31.28 5.67
C ASN A 394 -11.49 -30.56 5.22
N LEU A 395 -11.13 -30.69 3.95
CA LEU A 395 -10.24 -29.72 3.32
C LEU A 395 -11.00 -28.40 3.11
N PRO A 396 -10.34 -27.23 3.26
CA PRO A 396 -10.93 -25.97 2.84
C PRO A 396 -11.52 -26.10 1.43
N PRO A 397 -12.74 -25.61 1.17
CA PRO A 397 -13.25 -25.54 -0.19
C PRO A 397 -12.27 -24.72 -1.03
N PRO A 398 -12.12 -25.05 -2.34
CA PRO A 398 -11.30 -24.26 -3.24
C PRO A 398 -11.70 -22.80 -3.09
N ALA A 399 -10.72 -21.92 -2.87
CA ALA A 399 -10.99 -20.50 -2.78
C ALA A 399 -11.64 -20.10 -4.10
N ALA A 400 -12.96 -19.83 -4.07
CA ALA A 400 -13.62 -19.16 -5.18
C ALA A 400 -12.79 -17.91 -5.45
N GLU A 401 -12.30 -17.75 -6.68
CA GLU A 401 -11.56 -16.56 -7.11
C GLU A 401 -12.39 -15.34 -6.72
N SER A 402 -12.04 -14.75 -5.59
CA SER A 402 -12.85 -13.73 -4.97
C SER A 402 -12.55 -12.45 -5.73
N VAL A 403 -13.47 -12.13 -6.63
CA VAL A 403 -13.66 -10.86 -7.33
C VAL A 403 -12.35 -10.26 -7.82
N SER A 404 -11.94 -10.66 -9.02
CA SER A 404 -11.22 -9.74 -9.90
C SER A 404 -12.06 -8.46 -9.99
N VAL A 405 -11.51 -7.32 -9.59
CA VAL A 405 -12.03 -6.05 -10.11
C VAL A 405 -11.76 -6.13 -11.62
N VAL A 406 -12.80 -6.48 -12.37
CA VAL A 406 -12.78 -6.44 -13.84
C VAL A 406 -12.69 -4.97 -14.21
N LEU A 407 -11.48 -4.42 -14.20
CA LEU A 407 -11.18 -3.15 -14.84
C LEU A 407 -11.09 -3.39 -16.35
N GLY A 408 -12.23 -3.74 -16.95
CA GLY A 408 -12.50 -3.70 -18.39
C GLY A 408 -11.32 -4.07 -19.31
N ALA A 409 -10.82 -5.30 -19.19
CA ALA A 409 -9.94 -5.88 -20.21
C ALA A 409 -10.73 -6.82 -21.14
N GLU A 410 -11.93 -6.40 -21.57
CA GLU A 410 -12.51 -6.95 -22.79
C GLU A 410 -11.98 -6.12 -23.96
N ALA A 411 -11.27 -6.80 -24.86
CA ALA A 411 -10.70 -6.31 -26.10
C ALA A 411 -9.49 -5.38 -25.98
N VAL A 412 -8.28 -5.94 -26.13
CA VAL A 412 -7.40 -5.67 -27.29
C VAL A 412 -6.41 -6.84 -27.43
N ALA A 413 -6.77 -7.85 -28.24
CA ALA A 413 -5.83 -8.85 -28.76
C ALA A 413 -5.02 -8.27 -29.93
N GLN A 414 -4.26 -7.20 -29.70
CA GLN A 414 -3.35 -6.62 -30.69
C GLN A 414 -1.95 -6.52 -30.10
N SER A 415 -1.06 -7.37 -30.64
CA SER A 415 0.40 -7.37 -30.50
C SER A 415 0.91 -6.87 -29.14
N ILE A 416 0.88 -7.77 -28.17
CA ILE A 416 1.65 -7.65 -26.93
C ILE A 416 3.12 -7.60 -27.33
N ASP A 417 3.84 -6.52 -27.00
CA ASP A 417 5.30 -6.59 -26.99
C ASP A 417 5.70 -7.53 -25.86
N SER A 418 6.32 -8.66 -26.19
CA SER A 418 6.84 -9.64 -25.22
C SER A 418 7.73 -8.97 -24.17
N ALA A 419 8.42 -7.89 -24.55
CA ALA A 419 9.39 -7.18 -23.72
C ALA A 419 8.77 -6.49 -22.48
N ASP A 420 7.63 -5.81 -22.62
CA ASP A 420 6.99 -5.12 -21.48
C ASP A 420 6.39 -6.12 -20.50
N ALA A 421 5.74 -7.17 -21.01
CA ALA A 421 5.18 -8.24 -20.19
C ALA A 421 6.27 -9.05 -19.46
N GLU A 422 7.43 -9.27 -20.10
CA GLU A 422 8.60 -9.88 -19.45
C GLU A 422 9.18 -9.01 -18.33
N ARG A 423 9.21 -7.68 -18.51
CA ARG A 423 9.64 -6.75 -17.46
C ARG A 423 8.73 -6.83 -16.22
N PHE A 424 7.41 -6.92 -16.41
CA PHE A 424 6.47 -7.10 -15.29
C PHE A 424 6.57 -8.48 -14.64
N ARG A 425 6.89 -9.52 -15.41
CA ARG A 425 7.12 -10.87 -14.89
C ARG A 425 8.39 -10.98 -14.04
N ALA A 426 9.42 -10.21 -14.37
CA ALA A 426 10.68 -10.14 -13.62
C ALA A 426 10.69 -9.08 -12.50
N MET A 427 9.55 -8.47 -12.19
CA MET A 427 9.46 -7.42 -11.18
C MET A 427 9.64 -7.99 -9.76
N ASP A 428 10.46 -7.32 -8.95
CA ASP A 428 10.68 -7.69 -7.57
C ASP A 428 9.44 -7.42 -6.71
N ILE A 429 9.15 -8.36 -5.80
CA ILE A 429 8.10 -8.17 -4.80
C ILE A 429 8.48 -6.98 -3.91
N GLY A 430 7.57 -6.03 -3.76
CA GLY A 430 7.75 -4.80 -2.99
C GLY A 430 7.82 -3.53 -3.83
N THR A 431 7.87 -3.62 -5.16
CA THR A 431 7.87 -2.45 -6.06
C THR A 431 6.53 -1.71 -6.03
N TRP A 432 6.58 -0.38 -5.97
CA TRP A 432 5.42 0.50 -6.02
C TRP A 432 5.17 1.00 -7.43
N LEU A 433 3.91 0.97 -7.85
CA LEU A 433 3.43 1.49 -9.12
C LEU A 433 2.23 2.39 -8.89
N ASP A 434 2.11 3.43 -9.69
CA ASP A 434 0.99 4.38 -9.65
C ASP A 434 -0.06 3.98 -10.68
N PHE A 435 -1.23 3.58 -10.19
CA PHE A 435 -2.39 3.21 -11.00
C PHE A 435 -3.28 4.43 -11.19
N VAL A 436 -3.58 4.78 -12.44
CA VAL A 436 -4.48 5.89 -12.78
C VAL A 436 -5.87 5.32 -13.09
N ASP A 437 -6.85 5.68 -12.28
CA ASP A 437 -8.23 5.28 -12.49
C ASP A 437 -8.88 6.05 -13.66
N LYS A 438 -10.08 5.65 -14.07
CA LYS A 438 -10.85 6.27 -15.16
C LYS A 438 -11.12 7.76 -14.93
N ASP A 439 -11.17 8.17 -13.67
CA ASP A 439 -11.37 9.56 -13.26
C ASP A 439 -10.06 10.37 -13.20
N GLY A 440 -8.93 9.80 -13.64
CA GLY A 440 -7.61 10.45 -13.61
C GLY A 440 -6.92 10.41 -12.24
N LYS A 441 -7.55 9.81 -11.23
CA LYS A 441 -7.00 9.68 -9.88
C LYS A 441 -5.86 8.68 -9.82
N VAL A 442 -4.78 9.03 -9.14
CA VAL A 442 -3.59 8.18 -8.98
C VAL A 442 -3.64 7.43 -7.65
N GLN A 443 -3.44 6.12 -7.67
CA GLN A 443 -3.36 5.27 -6.50
C GLN A 443 -2.09 4.41 -6.53
N ALA A 444 -1.26 4.56 -5.50
CA ALA A 444 -0.02 3.79 -5.36
C ALA A 444 -0.33 2.34 -4.90
N GLY A 445 0.06 1.37 -5.72
CA GLY A 445 -0.04 -0.06 -5.45
C GLY A 445 1.33 -0.71 -5.34
N LYS A 446 1.56 -1.44 -4.25
CA LYS A 446 2.75 -2.25 -4.01
C LYS A 446 2.52 -3.68 -4.47
N LEU A 447 3.45 -4.23 -5.24
CA LEU A 447 3.45 -5.65 -5.58
C LEU A 447 3.71 -6.47 -4.30
N SER A 448 2.70 -7.19 -3.82
CA SER A 448 2.79 -7.99 -2.61
C SER A 448 3.09 -9.45 -2.92
N TRP A 449 2.58 -9.96 -4.05
CA TRP A 449 2.73 -11.37 -4.39
C TRP A 449 2.48 -11.68 -5.88
N VAL A 450 3.03 -12.81 -6.33
CA VAL A 450 2.80 -13.38 -7.67
C VAL A 450 2.24 -14.79 -7.51
N SER A 451 1.02 -15.03 -8.02
CA SER A 451 0.38 -16.35 -7.98
C SER A 451 1.15 -17.34 -8.86
N PRO A 452 1.60 -18.50 -8.33
CA PRO A 452 2.27 -19.52 -9.14
C PRO A 452 1.33 -20.18 -10.17
N ILE A 453 0.02 -20.22 -9.88
CA ILE A 453 -0.98 -20.92 -10.70
C ILE A 453 -1.36 -20.06 -11.91
N SER A 454 -1.74 -18.81 -11.64
CA SER A 454 -2.29 -17.91 -12.67
C SER A 454 -1.26 -16.93 -13.22
N GLN A 455 -0.05 -16.88 -12.64
CA GLN A 455 0.98 -15.87 -12.93
C GLN A 455 0.48 -14.43 -12.74
N ARG A 456 -0.63 -14.24 -12.01
CA ARG A 456 -1.21 -12.93 -11.72
C ARG A 456 -0.47 -12.25 -10.56
N LEU A 457 -0.31 -10.95 -10.69
CA LEU A 457 0.36 -10.06 -9.76
C LEU A 457 -0.67 -9.43 -8.83
N LEU A 458 -0.49 -9.61 -7.53
CA LEU A 458 -1.33 -9.06 -6.47
C LEU A 458 -0.73 -7.74 -5.98
N PHE A 459 -1.48 -6.66 -6.15
CA PHE A 459 -1.15 -5.34 -5.65
C PHE A 459 -1.96 -5.00 -4.41
N VAL A 460 -1.27 -4.47 -3.40
CA VAL A 460 -1.86 -3.90 -2.20
C VAL A 460 -1.68 -2.39 -2.21
N ASN A 461 -2.65 -1.64 -1.70
CA ASN A 461 -2.49 -0.20 -1.52
C ASN A 461 -1.50 0.12 -0.38
N ARG A 462 -1.24 1.42 -0.14
CA ARG A 462 -0.45 1.92 1.01
C ARG A 462 -0.90 1.41 2.39
N ARG A 463 -2.10 0.82 2.47
CA ARG A 463 -2.75 0.33 3.68
C ARG A 463 -2.76 -1.20 3.76
N GLY A 464 -2.05 -1.89 2.85
CA GLY A 464 -1.95 -3.35 2.82
C GLY A 464 -3.24 -4.07 2.44
N VAL A 465 -4.26 -3.32 1.98
CA VAL A 465 -5.51 -3.88 1.46
C VAL A 465 -5.30 -4.23 0.00
N ARG A 466 -5.79 -5.41 -0.41
CA ARG A 466 -5.77 -5.83 -1.80
C ARG A 466 -6.52 -4.83 -2.67
N PHE A 467 -5.79 -4.19 -3.57
CA PHE A 467 -6.32 -3.20 -4.49
C PHE A 467 -6.57 -3.79 -5.88
N CYS A 468 -5.60 -4.53 -6.42
CA CYS A 468 -5.67 -5.03 -7.79
C CYS A 468 -5.05 -6.43 -7.90
N VAL A 469 -5.61 -7.26 -8.79
CA VAL A 469 -5.01 -8.52 -9.25
C VAL A 469 -4.99 -8.46 -10.76
N ALA A 470 -3.81 -8.40 -11.36
CA ALA A 470 -3.64 -8.23 -12.80
C ALA A 470 -2.60 -9.20 -13.37
N SER A 471 -2.79 -9.64 -14.61
CA SER A 471 -1.75 -10.37 -15.34
C SER A 471 -0.64 -9.42 -15.84
N PRO A 472 0.59 -9.91 -16.09
CA PRO A 472 1.66 -9.11 -16.67
C PRO A 472 1.28 -8.47 -18.02
N GLU A 473 0.40 -9.12 -18.79
CA GLU A 473 -0.10 -8.63 -20.07
C GLU A 473 -1.07 -7.45 -19.87
N GLU A 474 -1.99 -7.55 -18.89
CA GLU A 474 -2.88 -6.45 -18.52
C GLU A 474 -2.11 -5.23 -18.00
N LEU A 475 -1.05 -5.43 -17.21
CA LEU A 475 -0.19 -4.33 -16.76
C LEU A 475 0.50 -3.63 -17.93
N ALA A 476 1.02 -4.37 -18.90
CA ALA A 476 1.64 -3.80 -20.10
C ALA A 476 0.64 -2.96 -20.92
N VAL A 477 -0.62 -3.42 -21.03
CA VAL A 477 -1.69 -2.63 -21.64
C VAL A 477 -1.97 -1.36 -20.84
N MET A 478 -2.00 -1.42 -19.51
CA MET A 478 -2.22 -0.24 -18.67
C MET A 478 -1.10 0.80 -18.80
N VAL A 479 0.16 0.40 -18.98
CA VAL A 479 1.25 1.35 -19.29
C VAL A 479 0.99 2.07 -20.61
N ARG A 480 0.62 1.33 -21.67
CA ARG A 480 0.33 1.92 -22.99
C ARG A 480 -0.86 2.87 -22.97
N LEU A 481 -1.86 2.58 -22.14
CA LEU A 481 -3.01 3.46 -21.92
C LEU A 481 -2.69 4.66 -21.01
N GLY A 482 -1.45 4.81 -20.54
CA GLY A 482 -1.04 5.86 -19.61
C GLY A 482 -1.65 5.71 -18.21
N ARG A 483 -2.21 4.53 -17.91
CA ARG A 483 -2.92 4.20 -16.66
C ARG A 483 -2.04 3.53 -15.61
N LEU A 484 -0.76 3.32 -15.91
CA LEU A 484 0.22 2.78 -14.98
C LEU A 484 1.53 3.54 -15.15
N ARG A 485 2.08 4.06 -14.05
CA ARG A 485 3.36 4.79 -14.03
C ARG A 485 4.24 4.28 -12.90
N GLU A 486 5.54 4.55 -12.99
CA GLU A 486 6.45 4.31 -11.88
C GLU A 486 6.13 5.28 -10.75
N HIS A 487 6.15 4.80 -9.51
CA HIS A 487 5.78 5.62 -8.37
C HIS A 487 6.86 6.67 -8.08
N ILE A 488 6.52 7.96 -8.24
CA ILE A 488 7.40 9.08 -7.86
C ILE A 488 6.95 9.59 -6.49
N ASN A 489 7.82 9.44 -5.50
CA ASN A 489 7.52 9.80 -4.11
C ASN A 489 7.91 11.27 -3.83
N ASP A 490 7.31 12.20 -4.56
CA ASP A 490 7.42 13.62 -4.23
C ASP A 490 6.42 13.96 -3.12
N GLY A 491 6.89 14.62 -2.06
CA GLY A 491 6.04 14.96 -0.92
C GLY A 491 4.89 15.89 -1.34
N ALA A 492 3.72 15.76 -0.71
CA ALA A 492 2.50 16.52 -1.05
C ALA A 492 2.74 18.04 -1.22
N PHE A 493 3.60 18.61 -0.37
CA PHE A 493 3.99 20.02 -0.44
C PHE A 493 4.73 20.38 -1.73
N ASP A 494 5.69 19.55 -2.19
CA ASP A 494 6.43 19.84 -3.42
C ASP A 494 5.53 19.74 -4.65
N SER A 495 4.69 18.70 -4.72
CA SER A 495 3.70 18.55 -5.80
C SER A 495 2.78 19.76 -5.85
N ALA A 496 2.22 20.16 -4.70
CA ALA A 496 1.32 21.30 -4.65
C ALA A 496 2.03 22.62 -4.98
N MET A 497 3.28 22.83 -4.53
CA MET A 497 4.07 23.99 -4.93
C MET A 497 4.37 24.03 -6.42
N GLN A 498 4.63 22.88 -7.04
CA GLN A 498 4.79 22.80 -8.50
C GLN A 498 3.48 23.16 -9.20
N GLY A 499 2.34 22.65 -8.74
CA GLY A 499 1.04 23.05 -9.28
C GLY A 499 0.73 24.54 -9.09
N VAL A 500 1.20 25.17 -8.00
CA VAL A 500 1.13 26.63 -7.84
C VAL A 500 1.98 27.35 -8.88
N ILE A 501 3.22 26.91 -9.11
CA ILE A 501 4.09 27.46 -10.16
C ILE A 501 3.41 27.35 -11.53
N ASP A 502 2.86 26.17 -11.84
CA ASP A 502 2.19 25.91 -13.12
C ASP A 502 0.93 26.78 -13.30
N ARG A 503 0.17 27.05 -12.22
CA ARG A 503 -0.99 27.97 -12.23
C ARG A 503 -0.60 29.44 -12.38
N LEU A 504 0.58 29.83 -11.88
CA LEU A 504 1.11 31.19 -11.98
C LEU A 504 1.83 31.47 -13.32
N ASP A 505 2.34 30.43 -13.98
CA ASP A 505 3.05 30.57 -15.25
C ASP A 505 2.08 30.93 -16.40
N PRO A 506 2.23 32.11 -17.04
CA PRO A 506 1.28 32.59 -18.05
C PRO A 506 1.25 31.74 -19.33
N LEU A 507 2.29 30.94 -19.58
CA LEU A 507 2.38 30.07 -20.75
C LEU A 507 1.46 28.83 -20.67
N HIS A 508 1.14 28.33 -19.47
CA HIS A 508 0.23 27.18 -19.29
C HIS A 508 -1.25 27.58 -19.29
N ASN A 509 -1.59 28.79 -18.80
CA ASN A 509 -2.95 29.35 -18.90
C ASN A 509 -3.38 29.68 -20.35
N SER A 510 -2.46 29.64 -21.31
CA SER A 510 -2.73 29.93 -22.72
C SER A 510 -3.16 28.70 -23.54
N THR A 511 -3.06 27.48 -22.98
CA THR A 511 -3.34 26.22 -23.69
C THR A 511 -4.67 25.57 -23.36
N VAL A 512 -5.46 26.15 -22.45
CA VAL A 512 -6.81 25.67 -22.11
C VAL A 512 -7.83 26.77 -22.41
N HIS A 513 -8.01 27.05 -23.70
CA HIS A 513 -9.21 27.72 -24.21
C HIS A 513 -9.62 27.13 -25.56
#